data_AF-A0A6H0S0B5-F1
#
_entry.id   AF-A0A6H0S0B5-F1
#
_cell.length_a   1.000
_cell.length_b   1.000
_cell.length_c   1.000
_cell.angle_alpha   90.00
_cell.angle_beta   90.00
_cell.angle_gamma   90.00
#
_symmetry.space_group_name_H-M   'P 1'
#
loop_
_entity.id
_entity.type
_entity.pdbx_description
1 polymer ?
#
loop_
_entity_poly.entity_id
_entity_poly.type
_entity_poly.pdbx_seq_one_letter_code
_entity_poly.pdbx_strand_id
1 'polypeptide(L)'
;MQCDLGGDVTVQQCQEPPAEVGLPTLAIEVAGKSFTAAPEQGPVLIGRALPAQIRITAHAISRTHLRIEPIGQQWVLSDAGTRNGTFLDGERIDSVPLPVPLTEAITV
;
A
#
# COMPACT_ATOMS: atom_id res chain seq x y z
N MET A 1 -14.49 43.57 -48.06
CA MET A 1 -14.86 43.73 -46.64
C MET A 1 -15.64 42.48 -46.29
N GLN A 2 -15.19 41.51 -45.49
CA GLN A 2 -14.25 41.39 -44.38
C GLN A 2 -13.77 39.90 -44.38
N CYS A 3 -12.48 39.52 -44.42
CA CYS A 3 -11.56 39.18 -43.30
C CYS A 3 -12.18 38.18 -42.27
N ASP A 4 -11.64 37.05 -41.80
CA ASP A 4 -10.31 36.39 -41.74
C ASP A 4 -10.57 34.87 -41.47
N LEU A 5 -9.90 33.89 -42.11
CA LEU A 5 -8.79 33.05 -41.61
C LEU A 5 -8.67 32.77 -40.09
N GLY A 6 -8.52 31.49 -39.74
CA GLY A 6 -8.02 30.97 -38.45
C GLY A 6 -9.06 30.07 -37.76
N GLY A 7 -8.93 28.75 -37.67
CA GLY A 7 -7.73 28.00 -37.32
C GLY A 7 -7.60 27.96 -35.79
N ASP A 8 -7.54 26.75 -35.23
CA ASP A 8 -7.34 26.43 -33.80
C ASP A 8 -8.60 26.62 -32.93
N VAL A 9 -9.11 25.61 -32.23
CA VAL A 9 -8.45 24.90 -31.13
C VAL A 9 -8.86 23.42 -31.13
N THR A 10 -7.91 22.55 -31.45
CA THR A 10 -7.95 21.14 -31.08
C THR A 10 -7.02 21.00 -29.89
N VAL A 11 -7.52 20.99 -28.65
CA VAL A 11 -6.78 20.45 -27.49
C VAL A 11 -7.66 20.48 -26.25
N GLN A 12 -8.46 19.45 -26.01
CA GLN A 12 -8.91 19.14 -24.63
C GLN A 12 -9.01 17.63 -24.38
N GLN A 13 -8.11 16.82 -24.94
CA GLN A 13 -7.89 15.46 -24.42
C GLN A 13 -6.41 15.06 -24.56
N CYS A 14 -5.51 15.95 -24.12
CA CYS A 14 -4.26 15.48 -23.52
C CYS A 14 -4.56 15.26 -22.03
N GLN A 15 -5.40 14.28 -21.71
CA GLN A 15 -5.19 13.61 -20.43
C GLN A 15 -3.83 12.94 -20.60
N GLU A 16 -2.78 13.57 -20.11
CA GLU A 16 -1.53 12.88 -19.83
C GLU A 16 -1.94 11.61 -19.07
N PRO A 17 -1.71 10.40 -19.61
CA PRO A 17 -1.81 9.21 -18.80
C PRO A 17 -0.93 9.50 -17.58
N PRO A 18 -1.41 9.36 -16.33
CA PRO A 18 -0.58 9.66 -15.19
C PRO A 18 0.68 8.82 -15.35
N ALA A 19 1.80 9.52 -15.46
CA ALA A 19 3.13 9.01 -15.78
C ALA A 19 3.35 7.66 -15.10
N GLU A 20 3.90 6.67 -15.84
CA GLU A 20 4.52 5.43 -15.31
C GLU A 20 4.33 5.28 -13.80
N VAL A 21 3.13 4.89 -13.35
CA VAL A 21 2.72 5.15 -11.96
C VAL A 21 3.56 4.25 -11.07
N GLY A 22 4.68 4.77 -10.58
CA GLY A 22 5.50 4.14 -9.57
C GLY A 22 4.58 3.73 -8.43
N LEU A 23 4.83 2.55 -7.88
CA LEU A 23 4.01 2.00 -6.80
C LEU A 23 3.73 3.11 -5.76
N PRO A 24 2.48 3.51 -5.54
CA PRO A 24 2.22 4.65 -4.67
C PRO A 24 2.62 4.35 -3.23
N THR A 25 2.85 5.42 -2.48
CA THR A 25 3.11 5.34 -1.05
C THR A 25 1.96 4.63 -0.34
N LEU A 26 2.29 3.62 0.44
CA LEU A 26 1.35 2.87 1.24
C LEU A 26 1.07 3.61 2.55
N ALA A 27 -0.19 3.91 2.82
CA ALA A 27 -0.67 4.30 4.13
C ALA A 27 -1.10 3.04 4.91
N ILE A 28 -0.69 2.93 6.17
CA ILE A 28 -0.98 1.79 7.04
C ILE A 28 -1.55 2.33 8.33
N GLU A 29 -2.77 1.93 8.70
CA GLU A 29 -3.37 2.31 9.97
C GLU A 29 -3.45 1.11 10.92
N VAL A 30 -2.86 1.25 12.10
CA VAL A 30 -2.78 0.19 13.10
C VAL A 30 -3.04 0.78 14.48
N ALA A 31 -4.08 0.28 15.16
CA ALA A 31 -4.44 0.68 16.53
C ALA A 31 -4.52 2.22 16.72
N GLY A 32 -5.10 2.93 15.75
CA GLY A 32 -5.23 4.39 15.75
C GLY A 32 -3.94 5.15 15.45
N LYS A 33 -2.90 4.48 14.97
CA LYS A 33 -1.66 5.09 14.49
C LYS A 33 -1.52 4.89 13.00
N SER A 34 -1.29 5.97 12.28
CA SER A 34 -1.04 5.94 10.84
C SER A 34 0.47 5.94 10.57
N PHE A 35 0.89 5.06 9.67
CA PHE A 35 2.26 4.92 9.18
C PHE A 35 2.25 5.06 7.66
N THR A 36 3.38 5.48 7.11
CA THR A 36 3.53 5.71 5.68
C THR A 36 4.79 5.01 5.22
N ALA A 37 4.69 4.28 4.11
CA ALA A 37 5.80 3.53 3.53
C ALA A 37 5.90 3.79 2.04
N ALA A 38 7.05 4.28 1.60
CA ALA A 38 7.37 4.45 0.20
C ALA A 38 8.11 3.20 -0.33
N PRO A 39 7.89 2.78 -1.60
CA PRO A 39 8.50 1.56 -2.13
C PRO A 39 10.03 1.53 -2.03
N GLU A 40 10.68 2.69 -2.16
CA GLU A 40 12.14 2.84 -2.07
C GLU A 40 12.69 2.56 -0.66
N GLN A 41 11.84 2.57 0.37
CA GLN A 41 12.23 2.23 1.74
C GLN A 41 12.31 0.70 1.95
N GLY A 42 11.78 -0.08 0.99
CA GLY A 42 11.77 -1.53 1.05
C GLY A 42 10.64 -2.10 1.91
N PRO A 43 10.78 -3.35 2.39
CA PRO A 43 9.70 -4.04 3.08
C PRO A 43 9.42 -3.45 4.47
N VAL A 44 8.14 -3.32 4.78
CA VAL A 44 7.63 -2.96 6.11
C VAL A 44 7.30 -4.22 6.90
N LEU A 45 7.85 -4.32 8.09
CA LEU A 45 7.63 -5.40 9.03
C LEU A 45 6.72 -4.92 10.16
N ILE A 46 5.64 -5.65 10.39
CA ILE A 46 4.70 -5.43 11.49
C ILE A 46 4.83 -6.58 12.47
N GLY A 47 4.92 -6.29 13.76
CA GLY A 47 5.07 -7.33 14.77
C GLY A 47 5.24 -6.78 16.17
N ARG A 48 5.52 -7.63 17.14
CA ARG A 48 5.61 -7.24 18.56
C ARG A 48 6.99 -6.72 18.97
N ALA A 49 8.04 -7.08 18.25
CA ALA A 49 9.42 -6.79 18.65
C ALA A 49 10.28 -6.44 17.43
N LEU A 50 11.53 -6.03 17.67
CA LEU A 50 12.51 -5.90 16.60
C LEU A 50 12.64 -7.22 15.81
N PRO A 51 12.79 -7.17 14.48
CA PRO A 51 13.04 -5.98 13.65
C PRO A 51 11.79 -5.23 13.13
N ALA A 52 10.59 -5.48 13.66
CA ALA A 52 9.38 -4.80 13.19
C ALA A 52 9.47 -3.27 13.33
N GLN A 53 9.16 -2.56 12.24
CA GLN A 53 9.04 -1.09 12.24
C GLN A 53 7.72 -0.67 12.89
N ILE A 54 6.62 -1.36 12.57
CA ILE A 54 5.32 -1.14 13.20
C ILE A 54 5.19 -2.12 14.36
N ARG A 55 5.31 -1.60 15.58
CA ARG A 55 5.27 -2.41 16.80
C ARG A 55 3.89 -2.44 17.44
N ILE A 56 3.34 -3.63 17.59
CA ILE A 56 2.07 -3.88 18.29
C ILE A 56 2.34 -4.74 19.51
N THR A 57 2.12 -4.22 20.71
CA THR A 57 2.53 -4.86 21.98
C THR A 57 1.63 -6.00 22.46
N ALA A 58 0.62 -6.40 21.67
CA ALA A 58 -0.32 -7.45 22.04
C ALA A 58 0.35 -8.83 22.04
N HIS A 59 0.10 -9.65 23.07
CA HIS A 59 0.72 -10.96 23.24
C HIS A 59 0.39 -11.98 22.12
N ALA A 60 -0.75 -11.80 21.44
CA ALA A 60 -1.15 -12.62 20.29
C ALA A 60 -0.25 -12.42 19.06
N ILE A 61 0.53 -11.33 19.03
CA ILE A 61 1.33 -10.93 17.87
C ILE A 61 2.75 -11.46 17.98
N SER A 62 3.18 -12.11 16.90
CA SER A 62 4.54 -12.64 16.72
C SER A 62 5.57 -11.51 16.67
N ARG A 63 6.85 -11.83 16.94
CA ARG A 63 7.93 -10.83 16.87
C ARG A 63 7.98 -10.12 15.51
N THR A 64 7.90 -10.91 14.45
CA THR A 64 7.59 -10.50 13.08
C THR A 64 6.31 -11.23 12.72
N HIS A 65 5.23 -10.50 12.49
CA HIS A 65 3.91 -11.07 12.23
C HIS A 65 3.52 -10.89 10.76
N LEU A 66 3.68 -9.68 10.24
CA LEU A 66 3.42 -9.37 8.83
C LEU A 66 4.66 -8.79 8.18
N ARG A 67 4.74 -9.01 6.87
CA ARG A 67 5.64 -8.33 5.97
C ARG A 67 4.83 -7.74 4.83
N ILE A 68 4.96 -6.44 4.60
CA ILE A 68 4.39 -5.76 3.45
C ILE A 68 5.55 -5.32 2.58
N GLU A 69 5.58 -5.75 1.33
CA GLU A 69 6.71 -5.47 0.44
C GLU A 69 6.26 -4.98 -0.94
N PRO A 70 7.03 -4.09 -1.56
CA PRO A 70 6.77 -3.66 -2.92
C PRO A 70 7.21 -4.77 -3.88
N ILE A 71 6.25 -5.34 -4.63
CA ILE A 71 6.53 -6.35 -5.66
C ILE A 71 6.03 -5.82 -7.00
N GLY A 72 6.97 -5.47 -7.89
CA GLY A 72 6.64 -4.88 -9.18
C GLY A 72 5.92 -3.54 -9.02
N GLN A 73 4.63 -3.50 -9.35
CA GLN A 73 3.77 -2.31 -9.32
C GLN A 73 2.68 -2.41 -8.24
N GLN A 74 2.84 -3.28 -7.24
CA GLN A 74 1.86 -3.51 -6.18
C GLN A 74 2.53 -3.77 -4.84
N TRP A 75 1.83 -3.44 -3.76
CA TRP A 75 2.22 -3.84 -2.41
C TRP A 75 1.66 -5.23 -2.16
N VAL A 76 2.45 -6.10 -1.57
CA VAL A 76 2.03 -7.45 -1.20
C VAL A 76 2.21 -7.61 0.29
N LEU A 77 1.14 -7.95 0.98
CA LEU A 77 1.17 -8.33 2.38
C LEU A 77 1.31 -9.85 2.46
N SER A 78 2.25 -10.32 3.27
CA SER A 78 2.50 -11.73 3.52
C SER A 78 2.57 -12.00 5.02
N ASP A 79 1.93 -13.09 5.43
CA ASP A 79 2.05 -13.64 6.78
C ASP A 79 3.48 -14.17 6.98
N ALA A 80 4.12 -13.81 8.10
CA ALA A 80 5.49 -14.20 8.39
C ALA A 80 5.61 -15.60 9.03
N GLY A 81 4.66 -16.51 8.77
CA GLY A 81 4.59 -17.84 9.39
C GLY A 81 4.04 -17.78 10.81
N THR A 82 3.01 -16.97 11.03
CA THR A 82 2.47 -16.71 12.36
C THR A 82 1.68 -17.91 12.88
N ARG A 83 1.65 -18.05 14.21
CA ARG A 83 1.03 -19.21 14.86
C ARG A 83 -0.50 -19.16 14.82
N ASN A 84 -1.08 -17.97 14.76
CA ASN A 84 -2.52 -17.73 14.74
C ASN A 84 -3.06 -17.44 13.34
N GLY A 85 -2.18 -17.18 12.36
CA GLY A 85 -2.55 -16.68 11.04
C GLY A 85 -2.81 -15.18 11.04
N THR A 86 -2.79 -14.59 9.85
CA THR A 86 -3.17 -13.20 9.61
C THR A 86 -4.56 -13.16 8.99
N PHE A 87 -5.39 -12.19 9.35
CA PHE A 87 -6.74 -12.05 8.79
C PHE A 87 -6.95 -10.67 8.14
N LEU A 88 -7.41 -10.66 6.90
CA LEU A 88 -7.88 -9.45 6.21
C LEU A 88 -9.39 -9.60 6.00
N ASP A 89 -10.17 -8.65 6.50
CA ASP A 89 -11.64 -8.68 6.47
C ASP A 89 -12.28 -9.99 6.98
N GLY A 90 -11.62 -10.63 7.95
CA GLY A 90 -12.05 -11.90 8.54
C GLY A 90 -11.63 -13.15 7.75
N GLU A 91 -10.98 -13.00 6.59
CA GLU A 91 -10.40 -14.11 5.84
C GLU A 91 -8.94 -14.32 6.21
N ARG A 92 -8.56 -15.57 6.49
CA ARG A 92 -7.16 -15.92 6.77
C ARG A 92 -6.35 -15.79 5.49
N ILE A 93 -5.33 -14.96 5.52
CA ILE A 93 -4.43 -14.74 4.39
C ILE A 93 -3.03 -15.31 4.70
N ASP A 94 -2.41 -15.91 3.68
CA ASP A 94 -0.98 -16.24 3.72
C ASP A 94 -0.19 -15.19 2.91
N SER A 95 -0.72 -14.74 1.76
CA SER A 95 -0.21 -13.60 1.00
C SER A 95 -1.31 -12.99 0.15
N VAL A 96 -1.41 -11.66 0.11
CA VAL A 96 -2.44 -10.93 -0.63
C VAL A 96 -1.86 -9.63 -1.23
N PRO A 97 -2.16 -9.33 -2.50
CA PRO A 97 -1.86 -8.02 -3.06
C PRO A 97 -2.78 -6.96 -2.45
N LEU A 98 -2.21 -5.85 -2.03
CA LEU A 98 -2.92 -4.75 -1.39
C LEU A 98 -3.31 -3.69 -2.42
N PRO A 99 -4.59 -3.32 -2.51
CA PRO A 99 -4.98 -2.12 -3.24
C PRO A 99 -4.42 -0.89 -2.51
N VAL A 100 -4.00 0.09 -3.29
CA VAL A 100 -3.43 1.35 -2.79
C VAL A 100 -4.36 2.52 -3.14
N PRO A 101 -4.67 3.41 -2.17
CA PRO A 101 -4.29 3.35 -0.76
C PRO A 101 -5.10 2.29 0.00
N LEU A 102 -4.45 1.60 0.95
CA LEU A 102 -5.12 0.69 1.86
C LEU A 102 -5.94 1.51 2.84
N THR A 103 -7.26 1.37 2.78
CA THR A 103 -8.18 2.01 3.73
C THR A 103 -8.84 0.99 4.67
N GLU A 104 -8.55 -0.29 4.46
CA GLU A 104 -9.11 -1.40 5.22
C GLU A 104 -8.27 -1.73 6.45
N ALA A 105 -8.95 -2.10 7.53
CA ALA A 105 -8.31 -2.42 8.80
C ALA A 105 -7.75 -3.85 8.77
N ILE A 106 -6.43 -3.99 8.75
CA ILE A 106 -5.78 -5.31 8.85
C ILE A 106 -5.85 -5.78 10.31
N THR A 107 -6.40 -6.98 10.54
CA THR A 107 -6.53 -7.57 11.89
C THR A 107 -5.56 -8.74 12.05
N VAL A 108 -4.85 -8.76 13.18
CA VAL A 108 -3.85 -9.77 13.54
C VAL A 108 -4.19 -10.48 14.84
#